data_AF-A0A7S1CEW9-F1
#
_entry.id   AF-A0A7S1CEW9-F1
#
_cell.length_a   1.000
_cell.length_b   1.000
_cell.length_c   1.000
_cell.angle_alpha   90.00
_cell.angle_beta   90.00
_cell.angle_gamma   90.00
#
_symmetry.space_group_name_H-M   'P 1'
#
loop_
_entity.id
_entity.type
_entity.pdbx_description
1 polymer ?
#
loop_
_entity_poly.entity_id
_entity_poly.type
_entity_poly.pdbx_seq_one_letter_code
_entity_poly.pdbx_strand_id
1 'polypeptide(L)'
;MRARSKRGARFNLMLLEEGELFFDDYLVGMVTHHTPTFPRDVSKAVTRKLQRGQLKVCSRSLYFQPDDLSLPVVRYPLKKLKEAPAAAEAVFPPRAMLTMPAETMDILKRSIILRSTSAVEMKAGGRIAPYETVDLEKAPGVTKATGPPVLVISFSHTKPAAVLPLMTQLWTVATTARGVADEEEALAAEIRRRHAG
;
A
#
# COMPACT_ATOMS: atom_id res chain seq x y z
N MET A 1 -3.90 12.73 -20.90
CA MET A 1 -4.65 11.76 -21.73
C MET A 1 -5.10 10.62 -20.82
N ARG A 2 -6.40 10.52 -20.49
CA ARG A 2 -6.94 9.55 -19.50
C ARG A 2 -7.26 8.23 -20.21
N ALA A 3 -6.67 7.13 -19.76
CA ALA A 3 -6.96 5.81 -20.30
C ALA A 3 -8.18 5.20 -19.58
N ARG A 4 -9.25 4.94 -20.34
CA ARG A 4 -10.46 4.27 -19.86
C ARG A 4 -10.16 2.78 -19.64
N SER A 5 -10.31 2.30 -18.41
CA SER A 5 -10.25 0.86 -18.12
C SER A 5 -11.31 0.13 -18.96
N LYS A 6 -10.89 -0.87 -19.75
CA LYS A 6 -11.80 -1.70 -20.55
C LYS A 6 -12.33 -2.87 -19.71
N ARG A 7 -13.65 -2.92 -19.63
CA ARG A 7 -14.57 -3.95 -19.06
C ARG A 7 -14.95 -3.76 -17.60
N GLY A 8 -16.26 -3.74 -17.38
CA GLY A 8 -16.92 -3.39 -16.14
C GLY A 8 -16.74 -4.45 -15.07
N ALA A 9 -15.87 -4.16 -14.10
CA ALA A 9 -15.87 -4.85 -12.83
C ALA A 9 -17.18 -4.51 -12.10
N ARG A 10 -18.02 -5.53 -11.87
CA ARG A 10 -19.22 -5.40 -11.03
C ARG A 10 -18.75 -4.98 -9.63
N PHE A 11 -19.49 -4.05 -9.03
CA PHE A 11 -19.24 -3.56 -7.68
C PHE A 11 -19.20 -4.74 -6.68
N ASN A 12 -18.03 -5.06 -6.15
CA ASN A 12 -17.86 -6.01 -5.07
C ASN A 12 -17.88 -5.23 -3.75
N LEU A 13 -18.73 -5.63 -2.78
CA LEU A 13 -18.77 -5.03 -1.45
C LEU A 13 -17.41 -5.12 -0.74
N MET A 14 -16.61 -6.14 -1.08
CA MET A 14 -15.26 -6.35 -0.56
C MET A 14 -14.18 -5.67 -1.40
N LEU A 15 -14.54 -5.03 -2.51
CA LEU A 15 -13.63 -4.41 -3.50
C LEU A 15 -12.59 -5.34 -4.12
N LEU A 16 -12.62 -6.65 -3.82
CA LEU A 16 -11.68 -7.64 -4.32
C LEU A 16 -11.90 -7.93 -5.81
N GLU A 17 -10.79 -8.15 -6.50
CA GLU A 17 -10.79 -8.73 -7.85
C GLU A 17 -11.28 -10.18 -7.80
N GLU A 18 -11.75 -10.71 -8.93
CA GLU A 18 -12.20 -12.10 -9.02
C GLU A 18 -11.07 -13.07 -8.62
N GLY A 19 -11.37 -14.00 -7.71
CA GLY A 19 -10.40 -14.96 -7.17
C GLY A 19 -9.30 -14.36 -6.30
N GLU A 20 -9.42 -13.10 -5.87
CA GLU A 20 -8.49 -12.50 -4.89
C GLU A 20 -8.92 -12.89 -3.47
N LEU A 21 -7.95 -13.31 -2.64
CA LEU A 21 -8.18 -13.77 -1.27
C LEU A 21 -7.89 -12.64 -0.28
N PHE A 22 -8.74 -12.48 0.73
CA PHE A 22 -8.49 -11.57 1.86
C PHE A 22 -7.70 -12.30 2.95
N PHE A 23 -6.67 -11.65 3.51
CA PHE A 23 -5.87 -12.20 4.59
C PHE A 23 -6.13 -11.48 5.91
N ASP A 24 -5.84 -10.18 5.97
CA ASP A 24 -5.91 -9.39 7.21
C ASP A 24 -6.37 -7.96 6.95
N ASP A 25 -6.84 -7.31 8.02
CA ASP A 25 -7.07 -5.88 8.07
C ASP A 25 -6.36 -5.22 9.26
N TYR A 26 -5.89 -3.99 9.04
CA TYR A 26 -5.16 -3.23 10.05
C TYR A 26 -5.62 -1.79 10.10
N LEU A 27 -5.70 -1.23 11.30
CA LEU A 27 -5.86 0.22 11.49
C LEU A 27 -4.51 0.91 11.28
N VAL A 28 -4.45 1.80 10.29
CA VAL A 28 -3.22 2.45 9.86
C VAL A 28 -3.40 3.96 9.65
N GLY A 29 -2.29 4.68 9.71
CA GLY A 29 -2.14 5.98 9.07
C GLY A 29 -1.36 5.83 7.77
N MET A 30 -1.83 6.40 6.67
CA MET A 30 -1.13 6.39 5.39
C MET A 30 -0.81 7.81 4.92
N VAL A 31 0.38 8.01 4.36
CA VAL A 31 0.71 9.22 3.61
C VAL A 31 1.43 8.86 2.32
N THR A 32 1.02 9.49 1.22
CA THR A 32 1.72 9.44 -0.06
C THR A 32 2.68 10.62 -0.14
N HIS A 33 3.97 10.36 -0.36
CA HIS A 33 4.99 11.39 -0.45
C HIS A 33 5.76 11.29 -1.77
N HIS A 34 5.78 12.37 -2.54
CA HIS A 34 6.30 12.38 -3.92
C HIS A 34 7.83 12.56 -4.02
N THR A 35 8.54 12.65 -2.89
CA THR A 35 9.95 13.03 -2.88
C THR A 35 10.75 12.17 -1.89
N PRO A 36 11.47 11.14 -2.33
CA PRO A 36 12.26 10.30 -1.43
C PRO A 36 13.62 10.90 -1.06
N THR A 37 13.98 12.08 -1.60
CA THR A 37 15.35 12.59 -1.51
C THR A 37 15.69 13.22 -0.17
N PHE A 38 14.71 13.71 0.61
CA PHE A 38 15.01 14.29 1.92
C PHE A 38 14.14 13.75 3.07
N PRO A 39 14.77 13.22 4.12
CA PRO A 39 14.08 12.77 5.35
C PRO A 39 13.25 13.89 6.01
N ARG A 40 13.65 15.16 5.83
CA ARG A 40 12.91 16.33 6.32
C ARG A 40 11.54 16.51 5.67
N ASP A 41 11.39 16.18 4.39
CA ASP A 41 10.12 16.35 3.68
C ASP A 41 9.16 15.22 4.01
N VAL A 42 9.68 14.00 4.17
CA VAL A 42 8.94 12.85 4.73
C VAL A 42 8.47 13.18 6.14
N SER A 43 9.33 13.74 7.00
CA SER A 43 8.97 14.10 8.38
C SER A 43 7.79 15.08 8.45
N LYS A 44 7.79 16.14 7.63
CA LYS A 44 6.66 17.08 7.56
C LYS A 44 5.39 16.43 7.02
N ALA A 45 5.52 15.54 6.04
CA ALA A 45 4.37 14.86 5.46
C ALA A 45 3.73 13.88 6.45
N VAL A 46 4.54 13.07 7.12
CA VAL A 46 4.11 12.07 8.10
C VAL A 46 3.47 12.70 9.33
N THR A 47 3.90 13.89 9.75
CA THR A 47 3.29 14.59 10.90
C THR A 47 2.01 15.36 10.55
N ARG A 48 1.88 15.88 9.31
CA ARG A 48 0.77 16.78 8.95
C ARG A 48 -0.29 16.18 8.03
N LYS A 49 0.05 15.13 7.29
CA LYS A 49 -0.78 14.58 6.19
C LYS A 49 -1.09 13.10 6.37
N LEU A 50 -0.88 12.56 7.57
CA LEU A 50 -1.19 11.16 7.87
C LEU A 50 -2.70 10.97 7.86
N GLN A 51 -3.20 10.26 6.85
CA GLN A 51 -4.61 9.93 6.71
C GLN A 51 -4.89 8.64 7.47
N ARG A 52 -5.76 8.69 8.48
CA ARG A 52 -6.19 7.50 9.19
C ARG A 52 -7.16 6.68 8.35
N GLY A 53 -7.10 5.37 8.51
CA GLY A 53 -7.96 4.46 7.80
C GLY A 53 -7.67 3.00 8.10
N GLN A 54 -8.29 2.13 7.30
CA GLN A 54 -8.09 0.70 7.34
C GLN A 54 -7.27 0.24 6.12
N LEU A 55 -6.26 -0.57 6.34
CA LEU A 55 -5.54 -1.30 5.30
C LEU A 55 -6.02 -2.74 5.27
N LYS A 56 -6.60 -3.17 4.15
CA LYS A 56 -6.91 -4.58 3.89
C LYS A 56 -5.80 -5.19 3.04
N VAL A 57 -5.28 -6.33 3.47
CA VAL A 57 -4.21 -7.09 2.83
C VAL A 57 -4.82 -8.30 2.12
N CYS A 58 -4.62 -8.36 0.80
CA CYS A 58 -5.20 -9.40 -0.06
C CYS A 58 -4.13 -10.05 -0.92
N SER A 59 -4.45 -11.18 -1.57
CA SER A 59 -3.47 -11.98 -2.32
C SER A 59 -2.76 -11.22 -3.43
N ARG A 60 -3.43 -10.25 -4.07
CA ARG A 60 -2.90 -9.52 -5.23
C ARG A 60 -2.79 -8.02 -5.04
N SER A 61 -3.44 -7.46 -4.02
CA SER A 61 -3.54 -6.03 -3.82
C SER A 61 -3.62 -5.66 -2.34
N LEU A 62 -3.24 -4.42 -2.06
CA LEU A 62 -3.51 -3.76 -0.79
C LEU A 62 -4.60 -2.72 -1.01
N TYR A 63 -5.56 -2.62 -0.10
CA TYR A 63 -6.64 -1.65 -0.16
C TYR A 63 -6.57 -0.73 1.05
N PHE A 64 -6.38 0.56 0.82
CA PHE A 64 -6.47 1.57 1.86
C PHE A 64 -7.83 2.26 1.78
N GLN A 65 -8.61 2.14 2.85
CA GLN A 65 -9.88 2.81 3.03
C GLN A 65 -9.70 3.93 4.07
N PRO A 66 -9.70 5.21 3.66
CA PRO A 66 -9.63 6.34 4.58
C PRO A 66 -10.86 6.37 5.52
N ASP A 67 -10.67 6.87 6.74
CA ASP A 67 -11.78 7.15 7.67
C ASP A 67 -12.67 8.30 7.15
N ASP A 68 -12.06 9.26 6.44
CA ASP A 68 -12.78 10.33 5.75
C ASP A 68 -13.40 9.79 4.46
N LEU A 69 -14.72 9.58 4.50
CA LEU A 69 -15.52 9.03 3.39
C LEU A 69 -15.56 9.93 2.14
N SER A 70 -15.11 11.18 2.23
CA SER A 70 -14.96 12.05 1.05
C SER A 70 -13.78 11.64 0.17
N LEU A 71 -12.79 10.96 0.76
CA LEU A 71 -11.60 10.46 0.08
C LEU A 71 -11.85 9.09 -0.58
N PRO A 72 -11.20 8.80 -1.71
CA PRO A 72 -11.36 7.52 -2.39
C PRO A 72 -10.75 6.37 -1.59
N VAL A 73 -11.32 5.18 -1.76
CA VAL A 73 -10.62 3.94 -1.43
C VAL A 73 -9.55 3.71 -2.48
N VAL A 74 -8.32 3.47 -2.05
CA VAL A 74 -7.17 3.33 -2.94
C VAL A 74 -6.68 1.89 -2.92
N ARG A 75 -6.55 1.30 -4.11
CA ARG A 75 -5.97 -0.02 -4.30
C ARG A 75 -4.56 0.07 -4.88
N TYR A 76 -3.64 -0.67 -4.28
CA TYR A 76 -2.27 -0.83 -4.72
C TYR A 76 -2.03 -2.29 -5.14
N PRO A 77 -2.03 -2.60 -6.45
CA PRO A 77 -1.70 -3.94 -6.92
C PRO A 77 -0.25 -4.31 -6.54
N LEU A 78 -0.05 -5.46 -5.91
CA LEU A 78 1.26 -5.91 -5.44
C LEU A 78 2.27 -6.06 -6.58
N LYS A 79 1.82 -6.57 -7.74
CA LYS A 79 2.61 -6.66 -8.97
C LYS A 79 3.10 -5.32 -9.55
N LYS A 80 2.58 -4.20 -9.04
CA LYS A 80 2.94 -2.84 -9.45
C LYS A 80 3.87 -2.15 -8.44
N LEU A 81 4.18 -2.82 -7.33
CA LEU A 81 5.23 -2.40 -6.43
C LEU A 81 6.60 -2.63 -7.08
N LYS A 82 7.52 -1.66 -6.91
CA LYS A 82 8.89 -1.73 -7.44
C LYS A 82 9.79 -2.67 -6.66
N GLU A 83 9.49 -2.85 -5.38
CA GLU A 83 10.28 -3.64 -4.43
C GLU A 83 9.34 -4.23 -3.37
N ALA A 84 9.84 -5.24 -2.65
CA ALA A 84 9.13 -5.81 -1.53
C ALA A 84 8.82 -4.74 -0.47
N PRO A 85 7.67 -4.82 0.23
CA PRO A 85 7.41 -4.01 1.41
C PRO A 85 8.56 -4.11 2.42
N ALA A 86 8.99 -2.96 2.96
CA ALA A 86 10.10 -2.91 3.90
C ALA A 86 9.75 -2.06 5.12
N ALA A 87 10.33 -2.38 6.28
CA ALA A 87 10.23 -1.50 7.45
C ALA A 87 10.89 -0.15 7.15
N ALA A 88 10.33 0.95 7.66
CA ALA A 88 10.89 2.28 7.39
C ALA A 88 12.36 2.42 7.86
N GLU A 89 12.74 1.73 8.94
CA GLU A 89 14.11 1.69 9.45
C GLU A 89 15.12 1.03 8.50
N ALA A 90 14.65 0.14 7.62
CA ALA A 90 15.48 -0.47 6.60
C ALA A 90 15.63 0.42 5.35
N VAL A 91 14.69 1.34 5.12
CA VAL A 91 14.67 2.24 3.97
C VAL A 91 15.38 3.57 4.26
N PHE A 92 15.20 4.11 5.47
CA PHE A 92 15.83 5.37 5.88
C PHE A 92 17.08 5.09 6.71
N PRO A 93 18.26 5.65 6.35
CA PRO A 93 19.48 5.40 7.10
C PRO A 93 19.38 5.94 8.53
N PRO A 94 19.98 5.28 9.54
CA PRO A 94 19.87 5.68 10.95
C PRO A 94 20.25 7.15 11.20
N ARG A 95 21.28 7.65 10.51
CA ARG A 95 21.72 9.06 10.62
C ARG A 95 20.64 10.06 10.18
N ALA A 96 19.87 9.72 9.15
CA ALA A 96 18.77 10.57 8.69
C ALA A 96 17.64 10.61 9.73
N MET A 97 17.31 9.46 10.28
CA MET A 97 16.28 9.28 11.29
C MET A 97 16.60 10.05 12.59
N LEU A 98 17.86 10.04 13.04
CA LEU A 98 18.29 10.78 14.25
C LEU A 98 18.10 12.31 14.18
N THR A 99 17.97 12.88 12.97
CA THR A 99 17.74 14.32 12.79
C THR A 99 16.26 14.70 12.76
N MET A 100 15.35 13.73 12.82
CA MET A 100 13.91 13.95 12.79
C MET A 100 13.33 14.25 14.18
N PRO A 101 12.20 14.97 14.27
CA PRO A 101 11.44 15.09 15.50
C PRO A 101 11.06 13.72 16.08
N ALA A 102 11.04 13.59 17.41
CA ALA A 102 10.72 12.34 18.11
C ALA A 102 9.38 11.74 17.67
N GLU A 103 8.37 12.58 17.47
CA GLU A 103 7.05 12.16 16.94
C GLU A 103 7.15 11.49 15.57
N THR A 104 7.96 12.04 14.65
CA THR A 104 8.17 11.42 13.33
C THR A 104 8.83 10.05 13.49
N MET A 105 9.81 9.94 14.38
CA MET A 105 10.52 8.70 14.65
C MET A 105 9.60 7.61 15.16
N ASP A 106 8.70 7.93 16.09
CA ASP A 106 7.74 6.97 16.63
C ASP A 106 6.76 6.47 15.57
N ILE A 107 6.34 7.35 14.65
CA ILE A 107 5.50 6.96 13.51
C ILE A 107 6.29 6.03 12.58
N LEU A 108 7.54 6.37 12.22
CA LEU A 108 8.35 5.58 11.30
C LEU A 108 8.73 4.20 11.86
N LYS A 109 9.01 4.08 13.17
CA LYS A 109 9.25 2.78 13.84
C LYS A 109 8.09 1.79 13.70
N ARG A 110 6.87 2.33 13.52
CA ARG A 110 5.65 1.55 13.31
C ARG A 110 5.25 1.49 11.84
N SER A 111 6.09 1.96 10.93
CA SER A 111 5.77 2.09 9.53
C SER A 111 6.46 1.07 8.65
N ILE A 112 5.75 0.67 7.59
CA ILE A 112 6.33 0.08 6.39
C ILE A 112 6.34 1.11 5.26
N ILE A 113 7.18 0.84 4.28
CA ILE A 113 7.36 1.65 3.09
C ILE A 113 7.04 0.81 1.86
N LEU A 114 6.23 1.38 0.96
CA LEU A 114 5.95 0.83 -0.36
C LEU A 114 6.31 1.85 -1.44
N ARG A 115 6.70 1.36 -2.61
CA ARG A 115 6.83 2.15 -3.83
C ARG A 115 6.02 1.51 -4.93
N SER A 116 4.95 2.17 -5.36
CA SER A 116 4.09 1.69 -6.43
C SER A 116 4.20 2.57 -7.67
N THR A 117 4.06 1.94 -8.84
CA THR A 117 3.97 2.66 -10.13
C THR A 117 2.55 3.12 -10.45
N SER A 118 1.54 2.49 -9.84
CA SER A 118 0.15 2.82 -10.10
C SER A 118 -0.72 2.56 -8.88
N ALA A 119 -1.81 3.30 -8.79
CA ALA A 119 -2.91 3.03 -7.87
C ALA A 119 -4.23 2.99 -8.64
N VAL A 120 -5.26 2.42 -8.04
CA VAL A 120 -6.62 2.46 -8.54
C VAL A 120 -7.51 3.10 -7.48
N GLU A 121 -8.11 4.24 -7.81
CA GLU A 121 -9.03 4.95 -6.94
C GLU A 121 -10.46 4.50 -7.20
N MET A 122 -11.21 4.30 -6.11
CA MET A 122 -12.58 3.81 -6.09
C MET A 122 -13.42 4.67 -5.14
N LYS A 123 -14.70 4.86 -5.45
CA LYS A 123 -15.66 5.60 -4.61
C LYS A 123 -15.24 7.05 -4.27
N ALA A 124 -14.55 7.76 -5.16
CA ALA A 124 -14.21 9.17 -4.91
C ALA A 124 -15.48 10.03 -4.66
N GLY A 125 -15.54 10.73 -3.51
CA GLY A 125 -16.67 11.59 -3.14
C GLY A 125 -18.01 10.85 -2.96
N GLY A 126 -17.99 9.57 -2.56
CA GLY A 126 -19.20 8.78 -2.33
C GLY A 126 -19.98 8.40 -3.60
N ARG A 127 -19.42 8.67 -4.79
CA ARG A 127 -20.08 8.37 -6.07
C ARG A 127 -19.64 7.00 -6.61
N ILE A 128 -20.61 6.19 -7.03
CA ILE A 128 -20.35 4.96 -7.79
C ILE A 128 -20.01 5.38 -9.23
N ALA A 129 -18.72 5.50 -9.52
CA ALA A 129 -18.16 5.83 -10.83
C ALA A 129 -17.16 4.75 -11.27
N PRO A 130 -16.77 4.68 -12.56
CA PRO A 130 -15.72 3.78 -13.01
C PRO A 130 -14.43 3.98 -12.22
N TYR A 131 -13.70 2.89 -11.98
CA TYR A 131 -12.40 2.94 -11.31
C TYR A 131 -11.42 3.84 -12.07
N GLU A 132 -10.70 4.69 -11.36
CA GLU A 132 -9.69 5.58 -11.93
C GLU A 132 -8.29 5.02 -11.67
N THR A 133 -7.61 4.61 -12.74
CA THR A 133 -6.20 4.21 -12.65
C THR A 133 -5.32 5.45 -12.62
N VAL A 134 -4.60 5.64 -11.52
CA VAL A 134 -3.64 6.73 -11.31
C VAL A 134 -2.23 6.22 -11.61
N ASP A 135 -1.55 6.89 -12.53
CA ASP A 135 -0.13 6.67 -12.82
C ASP A 135 0.71 7.47 -11.83
N LEU A 136 1.28 6.78 -10.84
CA LEU A 136 2.04 7.42 -9.76
C LEU A 136 3.41 7.90 -10.25
N GLU A 137 3.94 7.35 -11.35
CA GLU A 137 5.20 7.82 -11.96
C GLU A 137 5.02 9.16 -12.69
N LYS A 138 3.78 9.56 -12.97
CA LYS A 138 3.43 10.86 -13.57
C LYS A 138 2.81 11.84 -12.58
N ALA A 139 2.82 11.52 -11.29
CA ALA A 139 2.30 12.41 -10.27
C ALA A 139 3.09 13.73 -10.24
N PRO A 140 2.44 14.88 -9.96
CA PRO A 140 3.13 16.16 -9.82
C PRO A 140 4.30 16.06 -8.81
N GLY A 141 5.48 16.52 -9.21
CA GLY A 141 6.69 16.45 -8.40
C GLY A 141 7.53 15.17 -8.57
N VAL A 142 7.06 14.19 -9.35
CA VAL A 142 7.85 13.01 -9.72
C VAL A 142 8.74 13.35 -10.93
N THR A 143 10.04 13.13 -10.77
CA THR A 143 11.07 13.27 -11.80
C THR A 143 11.91 12.00 -11.87
N LYS A 144 12.75 11.84 -12.91
CA LYS A 144 13.73 10.74 -12.94
C LYS A 144 14.64 10.71 -11.70
N ALA A 145 14.94 11.86 -11.11
CA ALA A 145 15.80 11.97 -9.94
C ALA A 145 15.10 11.59 -8.63
N THR A 146 13.79 11.82 -8.53
CA THR A 146 13.00 11.50 -7.33
C THR A 146 12.37 10.12 -7.40
N GLY A 147 12.10 9.56 -8.59
CA GLY A 147 11.43 8.27 -8.69
C GLY A 147 9.98 8.28 -8.19
N PRO A 148 9.32 7.11 -8.11
CA PRO A 148 7.90 7.03 -7.76
C PRO A 148 7.65 7.47 -6.30
N PRO A 149 6.42 7.92 -6.00
CA PRO A 149 6.02 8.29 -4.65
C PRO A 149 6.25 7.16 -3.66
N VAL A 150 6.69 7.55 -2.47
CA VAL A 150 6.82 6.68 -1.30
C VAL A 150 5.49 6.68 -0.56
N LEU A 151 4.96 5.50 -0.31
CA LEU A 151 3.81 5.29 0.55
C LEU A 151 4.34 4.90 1.92
N VAL A 152 4.07 5.74 2.92
CA VAL A 152 4.37 5.44 4.32
C VAL A 152 3.08 4.96 4.97
N ILE A 153 3.09 3.72 5.46
CA ILE A 153 1.95 3.08 6.13
C ILE A 153 2.36 2.80 7.56
N SER A 154 1.83 3.57 8.50
CA SER A 154 2.07 3.45 9.93
C SER A 154 0.97 2.64 10.60
N PHE A 155 1.33 1.59 11.33
CA PHE A 155 0.38 0.71 12.02
C PHE A 155 0.07 1.23 13.43
N SER A 156 -1.21 1.23 13.80
CA SER A 156 -1.65 1.75 15.10
C SER A 156 -1.32 0.79 16.26
N HIS A 157 -1.65 -0.49 16.08
CA HIS A 157 -1.56 -1.53 17.14
C HIS A 157 -0.71 -2.74 16.74
N THR A 158 -0.16 -2.77 15.53
CA THR A 158 0.60 -3.90 15.00
C THR A 158 2.03 -3.47 14.71
N LYS A 159 3.01 -4.29 15.07
CA LYS A 159 4.41 -3.99 14.73
C LYS A 159 4.67 -4.39 13.27
N PRO A 160 5.47 -3.62 12.49
CA PRO A 160 5.84 -3.99 11.12
C PRO A 160 6.38 -5.42 10.98
N ALA A 161 7.19 -5.87 11.94
CA ALA A 161 7.76 -7.22 11.95
C ALA A 161 6.71 -8.36 11.97
N ALA A 162 5.50 -8.11 12.45
CA ALA A 162 4.41 -9.10 12.46
C ALA A 162 3.69 -9.18 11.10
N VAL A 163 3.75 -8.12 10.29
CA VAL A 163 2.98 -7.99 9.05
C VAL A 163 3.85 -8.23 7.80
N LEU A 164 5.12 -7.81 7.86
CA LEU A 164 6.05 -7.89 6.75
C LEU A 164 6.24 -9.30 6.16
N PRO A 165 6.33 -10.40 6.95
CA PRO A 165 6.50 -11.72 6.37
C PRO A 165 5.38 -12.10 5.40
N LEU A 166 4.12 -11.86 5.80
CA LEU A 166 2.96 -12.09 4.95
C LEU A 166 3.01 -11.16 3.72
N MET A 167 3.16 -9.85 3.91
CA MET A 167 3.12 -8.90 2.81
C MET A 167 4.24 -9.14 1.78
N THR A 168 5.43 -9.54 2.22
CA THR A 168 6.54 -9.93 1.35
C THR A 168 6.22 -11.20 0.59
N GLN A 169 5.67 -12.24 1.25
CA GLN A 169 5.23 -13.46 0.56
C GLN A 169 4.17 -13.16 -0.51
N LEU A 170 3.15 -12.36 -0.18
CA LEU A 170 2.11 -11.97 -1.12
C LEU A 170 2.68 -11.19 -2.30
N TRP A 171 3.63 -10.27 -2.06
CA TRP A 171 4.33 -9.55 -3.13
C TRP A 171 5.15 -10.48 -4.03
N THR A 172 5.89 -11.43 -3.44
CA THR A 172 6.66 -12.43 -4.20
C THR A 172 5.72 -13.24 -5.09
N VAL A 173 4.66 -13.81 -4.53
CA VAL A 173 3.68 -14.59 -5.30
C VAL A 173 3.08 -13.74 -6.43
N ALA A 174 2.63 -12.52 -6.13
CA ALA A 174 2.03 -11.62 -7.13
C ALA A 174 2.99 -11.20 -8.26
N THR A 175 4.31 -11.34 -8.08
CA THR A 175 5.32 -10.98 -9.08
C THR A 175 5.93 -12.18 -9.80
N THR A 176 5.89 -13.38 -9.21
CA THR A 176 6.47 -14.60 -9.79
C THR A 176 5.45 -15.57 -10.35
N ALA A 177 4.23 -15.61 -9.81
CA ALA A 177 3.25 -16.60 -10.20
C ALA A 177 2.77 -16.40 -11.65
N ARG A 178 2.59 -17.50 -12.37
CA ARG A 178 2.20 -17.50 -13.79
C ARG A 178 0.70 -17.64 -14.02
N GLY A 179 -0.09 -17.79 -12.96
CA GLY A 179 -1.55 -17.89 -13.01
C GLY A 179 -2.15 -18.27 -11.67
N VAL A 180 -3.46 -18.37 -11.62
CA VAL A 180 -4.23 -18.58 -10.37
C VAL A 180 -3.83 -19.88 -9.66
N ALA A 181 -3.62 -20.98 -10.39
CA ALA A 181 -3.22 -22.25 -9.78
C ALA A 181 -1.85 -22.17 -9.07
N ASP A 182 -0.89 -21.46 -9.68
CA ASP A 182 0.46 -21.24 -9.12
C ASP A 182 0.39 -20.33 -7.88
N GLU A 183 -0.48 -19.31 -7.92
CA GLU A 183 -0.75 -18.46 -6.75
C GLU A 183 -1.38 -19.26 -5.59
N GLU A 184 -2.38 -20.09 -5.87
CA GLU A 184 -3.05 -20.93 -4.87
C GLU A 184 -2.09 -21.93 -4.24
N GLU A 185 -1.26 -22.59 -5.05
CA GLU A 185 -0.23 -23.52 -4.57
C GLU A 185 0.78 -22.81 -3.66
N ALA A 186 1.28 -21.65 -4.09
CA ALA A 186 2.26 -20.87 -3.32
C ALA A 186 1.68 -20.30 -2.01
N LEU A 187 0.36 -20.09 -1.94
CA LEU A 187 -0.34 -19.57 -0.76
C LEU A 187 -1.02 -20.67 0.07
N ALA A 188 -1.03 -21.93 -0.38
CA ALA A 188 -1.76 -23.02 0.25
C ALA A 188 -1.39 -23.24 1.73
N ALA A 189 -0.14 -23.02 2.11
CA ALA A 189 0.30 -23.11 3.50
C ALA A 189 -0.28 -21.98 4.38
N GLU A 190 -0.32 -20.75 3.87
CA GLU A 190 -0.90 -19.59 4.56
C GLU A 190 -2.42 -19.76 4.70
N ILE A 191 -3.09 -20.18 3.61
CA ILE A 191 -4.53 -20.46 3.57
C ILE A 191 -4.88 -21.52 4.63
N ARG A 192 -4.18 -22.67 4.62
CA ARG A 192 -4.43 -23.74 5.60
C ARG A 192 -4.21 -23.30 7.04
N ARG A 193 -3.16 -22.52 7.30
CA ARG A 193 -2.87 -22.02 8.66
C ARG A 193 -4.03 -21.19 9.21
N ARG A 194 -4.70 -20.41 8.37
CA ARG A 194 -5.78 -19.51 8.77
C ARG A 194 -7.15 -20.19 8.86
N HIS A 195 -7.37 -21.27 8.13
CA HIS A 195 -8.60 -22.07 8.25
C HIS A 195 -8.58 -23.06 9.43
N ALA A 196 -7.40 -23.32 10.01
CA ALA A 196 -7.23 -24.27 11.11
C ALA A 196 -7.29 -23.65 12.51
N GLY A 197 -7.45 -22.32 12.62
CA GLY A 197 -7.61 -21.58 13.87
C GLY A 197 -8.98 -20.92 13.96
#